data_AF-A0A926ZSL6-F1
#
_entry.id   AF-A0A926ZSL6-F1
#
_cell.length_a   1.000
_cell.length_b   1.000
_cell.length_c   1.000
_cell.angle_alpha   90.00
_cell.angle_beta   90.00
_cell.angle_gamma   90.00
#
_symmetry.space_group_name_H-M   'P 1'
#
loop_
_entity.id
_entity.type
_entity.pdbx_description
1 polymer ?
#
loop_
_entity_poly.entity_id
_entity_poly.type
_entity_poly.pdbx_seq_one_letter_code
_entity_poly.pdbx_strand_id
1 'polypeptide(L)'
;AELEVVPVVVRELSDDQAFQLALIENLQREDLNPIEETEGILHLLAIRLHCDVEAVKSLLYRMKNAHSKGEQPSKSSLNESRKNVSPNSDNPQTEDNISEHLAEKNESRKNVYPNLDEEQSNTVQQVFLGLGVMNWLSFITTRLPLLNLPEEILMALRSGKLEYTKAQVLARVRNNEIRKKLLSEAIANYWSLSQIKEKITAWTDDEQETSSKATNQIPDRLQNITQRIKKRQLWKEKDKQKQLVNLLNKLEALLGDE
;
A
#
# COMPACT_ATOMS: atom_id res chain seq x y z
N ALA A 1 -3.04 -5.52 -43.95
CA ALA A 1 -3.37 -4.32 -44.73
C ALA A 1 -2.35 -3.26 -44.34
N GLU A 2 -1.52 -2.84 -45.28
CA GLU A 2 -0.60 -1.70 -45.08
C GLU A 2 -1.33 -0.44 -45.55
N LEU A 3 -1.29 0.62 -44.73
CA LEU A 3 -1.90 1.91 -45.07
C LEU A 3 -0.86 2.76 -45.81
N GLU A 4 -1.18 3.22 -47.03
CA GLU A 4 -0.30 4.11 -47.81
C GLU A 4 -0.24 5.55 -47.24
N VAL A 5 -1.26 5.95 -46.48
CA VAL A 5 -1.38 7.29 -45.89
C VAL A 5 -1.94 7.20 -44.45
N VAL A 6 -1.39 8.01 -43.55
CA VAL A 6 -1.84 8.11 -42.15
C VAL A 6 -2.46 9.49 -41.93
N PRO A 7 -3.71 9.59 -41.46
CA PRO A 7 -4.31 10.88 -41.11
C PRO A 7 -3.62 11.46 -39.88
N VAL A 8 -3.13 12.70 -39.99
CA VAL A 8 -2.42 13.38 -38.90
C VAL A 8 -3.02 14.76 -38.63
N VAL A 9 -2.98 15.18 -37.36
CA VAL A 9 -3.32 16.54 -36.93
C VAL A 9 -2.06 17.18 -36.37
N VAL A 10 -1.55 18.21 -37.04
CA VAL A 10 -0.36 18.95 -36.60
C VAL A 10 -0.76 20.00 -35.57
N ARG A 11 -0.09 20.02 -34.43
CA ARG A 11 -0.28 21.00 -33.35
C ARG A 11 1.08 21.55 -32.92
N GLU A 12 1.15 22.86 -32.65
CA GLU A 12 2.32 23.49 -32.06
C GLU A 12 2.24 23.38 -30.53
N LEU A 13 3.21 22.72 -29.91
CA LEU A 13 3.30 22.47 -28.48
C LEU A 13 4.74 22.71 -28.02
N SER A 14 4.93 23.19 -26.80
CA SER A 14 6.25 23.14 -26.15
C SER A 14 6.64 21.71 -25.79
N ASP A 15 7.93 21.46 -25.53
CA ASP A 15 8.41 20.15 -25.10
C ASP A 15 7.68 19.63 -23.86
N ASP A 16 7.45 20.50 -22.87
CA ASP A 16 6.70 20.15 -21.65
C ASP A 16 5.24 19.81 -21.95
N GLN A 17 4.59 20.57 -22.85
CA GLN A 17 3.21 20.31 -23.24
C GLN A 17 3.09 19.01 -24.04
N ALA A 18 4.03 18.76 -24.95
CA ALA A 18 4.10 17.53 -25.72
C ALA A 18 4.33 16.31 -24.81
N PHE A 19 5.24 16.43 -23.84
CA PHE A 19 5.51 15.37 -22.88
C PHE A 19 4.32 15.10 -21.97
N GLN A 20 3.66 16.14 -21.46
CA GLN A 20 2.41 15.99 -20.69
C GLN A 20 1.31 15.31 -21.50
N LEU A 21 1.13 15.70 -22.76
CA LEU A 21 0.10 15.13 -23.62
C LEU A 21 0.36 13.65 -23.90
N ALA A 22 1.60 13.30 -24.24
CA ALA A 22 2.03 11.91 -24.45
C ALA A 22 1.83 11.06 -23.19
N LEU A 23 2.05 11.63 -22.01
CA LEU A 23 1.88 10.94 -20.74
C LEU A 23 0.40 10.69 -20.43
N ILE A 24 -0.47 11.67 -20.67
CA ILE A 24 -1.92 11.53 -20.51
C ILE A 24 -2.46 10.46 -21.46
N GLU A 25 -2.05 10.47 -22.73
CA GLU A 25 -2.45 9.46 -23.71
C GLU A 25 -2.02 8.05 -23.28
N ASN A 26 -0.77 7.89 -22.85
CA ASN A 26 -0.28 6.61 -22.35
C ASN A 26 -1.03 6.13 -21.10
N LEU A 27 -1.39 7.04 -20.19
CA LEU A 27 -2.18 6.74 -18.98
C LEU A 27 -3.63 6.35 -19.30
N GLN A 28 -4.16 6.73 -20.46
CA GLN A 28 -5.51 6.37 -20.90
C GLN A 28 -5.59 4.99 -21.56
N ARG A 29 -4.46 4.28 -21.70
CA ARG A 29 -4.45 2.91 -22.24
C ARG A 29 -5.03 1.91 -21.25
N GLU A 30 -5.88 1.02 -21.75
CA GLU A 30 -6.52 -0.02 -20.93
C GLU A 30 -5.57 -1.15 -20.49
N ASP A 31 -4.45 -1.34 -21.21
CA ASP A 31 -3.49 -2.42 -20.99
C ASP A 31 -2.30 -2.03 -20.09
N LEU A 32 -2.37 -0.87 -19.43
CA LEU A 32 -1.25 -0.36 -18.65
C LEU A 32 -1.06 -1.16 -17.35
N ASN A 33 0.21 -1.49 -17.07
CA ASN A 33 0.56 -2.16 -15.83
C ASN A 33 0.43 -1.20 -14.63
N PRO A 34 -0.06 -1.66 -13.46
CA PRO A 34 -0.09 -0.86 -12.24
C PRO A 34 1.21 -0.11 -11.91
N ILE A 35 2.39 -0.65 -12.24
CA ILE A 35 3.68 0.06 -12.02
C ILE A 35 3.83 1.23 -12.98
N GLU A 36 3.61 1.01 -14.28
CA GLU A 36 3.71 2.04 -15.31
C GLU A 36 2.68 3.15 -15.10
N GLU A 37 1.46 2.78 -14.69
CA GLU A 37 0.42 3.71 -14.25
C GLU A 37 0.91 4.58 -13.09
N THR A 38 1.55 3.95 -12.08
CA THR A 38 2.06 4.66 -10.91
C THR A 38 3.17 5.64 -11.27
N GLU A 39 4.15 5.20 -12.06
CA GLU A 39 5.25 6.05 -12.52
C GLU A 39 4.75 7.17 -13.43
N GLY A 40 3.80 6.88 -14.33
CA GLY A 40 3.21 7.85 -15.22
C GLY A 40 2.46 8.95 -14.47
N ILE A 41 1.64 8.59 -13.48
CA ILE A 41 0.94 9.57 -12.63
C ILE A 41 1.94 10.44 -11.86
N LEU A 42 3.01 9.85 -11.31
CA LEU A 42 4.03 10.61 -10.59
C LEU A 42 4.77 11.59 -11.49
N HIS A 43 5.13 11.18 -12.70
CA HIS A 43 5.75 12.09 -13.68
C HIS A 43 4.79 13.21 -14.09
N LEU A 44 3.50 12.92 -14.28
CA LEU A 44 2.52 13.94 -14.64
C LEU A 44 2.40 14.99 -13.54
N LEU A 45 2.33 14.56 -12.28
CA LEU A 45 2.32 15.44 -11.12
C LEU A 45 3.61 16.25 -11.02
N ALA A 46 4.77 15.62 -11.24
CA ALA A 46 6.07 16.29 -11.19
C ALA A 46 6.13 17.47 -12.17
N ILE A 47 5.67 17.26 -13.41
CA ILE A 47 5.63 18.33 -14.41
C ILE A 47 4.63 19.42 -14.01
N ARG A 48 3.42 19.03 -13.58
CA ARG A 48 2.35 19.99 -13.22
C ARG A 48 2.69 20.83 -11.99
N LEU A 49 3.49 20.30 -11.08
CA LEU A 49 3.92 20.96 -9.85
C LEU A 49 5.31 21.59 -9.99
N HIS A 50 5.94 21.44 -11.16
CA HIS A 50 7.30 21.93 -11.46
C HIS A 50 8.34 21.47 -10.42
N CYS A 51 8.27 20.20 -10.03
CA CYS A 51 9.17 19.61 -9.03
C CYS A 51 9.59 18.19 -9.43
N ASP A 52 10.50 17.59 -8.66
CA ASP A 52 10.94 16.21 -8.89
C ASP A 52 9.95 15.17 -8.31
N VAL A 53 10.09 13.92 -8.74
CA VAL A 53 9.21 12.82 -8.34
C VAL A 53 9.26 12.53 -6.84
N GLU A 54 10.40 12.71 -6.17
CA GLU A 54 10.52 12.49 -4.72
C GLU A 54 9.82 13.61 -3.93
N ALA A 55 9.87 14.84 -4.41
CA ALA A 55 9.08 15.95 -3.88
C ALA A 55 7.57 15.68 -4.00
N VAL A 56 7.12 15.13 -5.12
CA VAL A 56 5.72 14.69 -5.31
C VAL A 56 5.34 13.62 -4.30
N LYS A 57 6.15 12.55 -4.14
CA LYS A 57 5.88 11.49 -3.16
C LYS A 57 5.74 12.06 -1.74
N SER A 58 6.64 12.98 -1.39
CA SER A 58 6.65 13.65 -0.10
C SER A 58 5.40 14.50 0.13
N LEU A 59 4.97 15.28 -0.89
CA LEU A 59 3.72 16.02 -0.87
C LEU A 59 2.52 15.09 -0.65
N LEU A 60 2.42 14.02 -1.41
CA LEU A 60 1.32 13.06 -1.32
C LEU A 60 1.21 12.44 0.09
N TYR A 61 2.33 12.03 0.70
CA TYR A 61 2.31 11.54 2.08
C TYR A 61 1.90 12.62 3.09
N ARG A 62 2.33 13.87 2.91
CA ARG A 62 1.87 15.00 3.74
C ARG A 62 0.36 15.22 3.60
N MET A 63 -0.17 15.22 2.38
CA MET A 63 -1.62 15.34 2.09
C MET A 63 -2.40 14.23 2.79
N LYS A 64 -1.95 12.97 2.70
CA LYS A 64 -2.60 11.84 3.40
C LYS A 64 -2.63 12.04 4.91
N ASN A 65 -1.50 12.45 5.50
CA ASN A 65 -1.39 12.61 6.95
C ASN A 65 -2.25 13.77 7.47
N ALA A 66 -2.39 14.86 6.69
CA ALA A 66 -3.30 15.97 6.99
C ALA A 66 -4.77 15.51 6.92
N HIS A 67 -5.14 14.76 5.86
CA HIS A 67 -6.48 14.22 5.69
C HIS A 67 -6.88 13.26 6.83
N SER A 68 -5.96 12.44 7.35
CA SER A 68 -6.22 11.56 8.50
C SER A 68 -6.44 12.31 9.83
N LYS A 69 -6.04 13.57 9.94
CA LYS A 69 -6.18 14.39 11.15
C LYS A 69 -7.46 15.23 11.20
N GLY A 70 -8.35 15.12 10.21
CA GLY A 70 -9.66 15.78 10.22
C GLY A 70 -9.70 17.21 9.66
N GLU A 71 -8.63 17.68 9.03
CA GLU A 71 -8.62 18.95 8.29
C GLU A 71 -9.20 18.72 6.89
N GLN A 72 -10.51 18.88 6.76
CA GLN A 72 -11.13 19.02 5.44
C GLN A 72 -10.86 20.45 4.95
N PRO A 73 -10.34 20.66 3.72
CA PRO A 73 -10.45 21.96 3.09
C PRO A 73 -11.95 22.26 2.95
N SER A 74 -12.36 23.43 3.43
CA SER A 74 -13.71 23.93 3.31
C SER A 74 -14.20 23.77 1.87
N LYS A 75 -15.31 23.05 1.68
CA LYS A 75 -16.04 23.06 0.40
C LYS A 75 -16.49 24.49 0.12
N SER A 76 -15.77 25.22 -0.71
CA SER A 76 -16.30 26.42 -1.36
C SER A 76 -15.88 26.43 -2.84
N SER A 77 -16.91 26.56 -3.68
CA SER A 77 -16.85 26.83 -5.11
C SER A 77 -16.30 25.71 -6.00
N LEU A 78 -17.21 24.84 -6.45
CA LEU A 78 -17.47 24.70 -7.89
C LEU A 78 -18.95 24.31 -8.04
N ASN A 79 -19.69 25.30 -8.55
CA ASN A 79 -21.13 25.38 -8.67
C ASN A 79 -21.56 24.59 -9.92
N GLU A 80 -22.13 23.40 -9.75
CA GLU A 80 -22.80 22.71 -10.87
C GLU A 80 -24.11 23.43 -11.20
N SER A 81 -24.01 24.35 -12.14
CA SER A 81 -25.14 24.82 -12.93
C SER A 81 -25.66 23.67 -13.80
N ARG A 82 -26.71 23.00 -13.34
CA ARG A 82 -27.71 22.39 -14.23
C ARG A 82 -29.11 22.79 -13.79
N LYS A 83 -29.65 23.75 -14.52
CA LYS A 83 -31.08 24.08 -14.59
C LYS A 83 -31.87 22.80 -14.90
N ASN A 84 -32.98 22.60 -14.18
CA ASN A 84 -34.27 22.17 -14.76
C ASN A 84 -35.42 22.45 -13.78
N VAL A 85 -36.12 23.56 -14.06
CA VAL A 85 -37.57 23.82 -14.04
C VAL A 85 -38.48 23.07 -13.03
N SER A 86 -38.85 23.79 -11.94
CA SER A 86 -40.19 24.18 -11.38
C SER A 86 -41.47 23.29 -11.58
N PRO A 87 -42.59 23.46 -10.81
CA PRO A 87 -42.90 24.51 -9.82
C PRO A 87 -43.72 24.11 -8.54
N ASN A 88 -43.95 25.12 -7.67
CA ASN A 88 -44.98 25.28 -6.62
C ASN A 88 -44.70 24.70 -5.21
N SER A 89 -45.03 25.36 -4.08
CA SER A 89 -45.85 26.57 -3.85
C SER A 89 -45.44 27.34 -2.56
N ASP A 90 -45.85 28.61 -2.51
CA ASP A 90 -46.27 29.42 -1.34
C ASP A 90 -45.28 29.80 -0.20
N ASN A 91 -44.72 31.03 -0.32
CA ASN A 91 -44.80 32.22 0.58
C ASN A 91 -45.21 32.06 2.08
N PRO A 92 -45.01 33.07 2.97
CA PRO A 92 -43.84 33.94 3.26
C PRO A 92 -43.62 34.29 4.77
N GLN A 93 -42.49 34.98 5.07
CA GLN A 93 -42.18 35.84 6.25
C GLN A 93 -42.08 35.12 7.62
N THR A 94 -41.29 35.52 8.64
CA THR A 94 -40.93 36.82 9.24
C THR A 94 -39.66 36.63 10.13
N GLU A 95 -38.73 37.58 10.12
CA GLU A 95 -38.31 38.45 11.25
C GLU A 95 -37.56 37.82 12.45
N ASP A 96 -36.40 38.44 12.71
CA ASP A 96 -35.91 38.91 14.02
C ASP A 96 -35.10 38.04 15.01
N ASN A 97 -33.99 38.70 15.41
CA ASN A 97 -33.31 38.71 16.71
C ASN A 97 -32.20 37.70 17.05
N ILE A 98 -30.96 38.19 16.86
CA ILE A 98 -29.97 38.50 17.91
C ILE A 98 -30.04 37.63 19.18
N SER A 99 -28.99 36.82 19.38
CA SER A 99 -28.42 36.60 20.72
C SER A 99 -26.91 36.37 20.66
N GLU A 100 -26.24 37.42 21.10
CA GLU A 100 -24.93 37.53 21.72
C GLU A 100 -24.63 36.40 22.72
N HIS A 101 -23.57 35.60 22.49
CA HIS A 101 -22.78 35.07 23.59
C HIS A 101 -21.36 34.63 23.19
N LEU A 102 -20.41 35.35 23.78
CA LEU A 102 -19.09 34.93 24.24
C LEU A 102 -18.03 34.56 23.20
N ALA A 103 -17.23 35.58 22.89
CA ALA A 103 -15.84 35.45 22.50
C ALA A 103 -15.04 34.70 23.58
N GLU A 104 -14.70 33.44 23.32
CA GLU A 104 -13.62 32.76 24.01
C GLU A 104 -12.39 32.68 23.11
N LYS A 105 -11.36 33.40 23.57
CA LYS A 105 -9.98 33.31 23.14
C LYS A 105 -9.53 31.85 23.09
N ASN A 106 -9.11 31.39 21.92
CA ASN A 106 -8.15 30.31 21.80
C ASN A 106 -6.99 30.77 20.91
N GLU A 107 -6.18 31.67 21.48
CA GLU A 107 -4.81 31.84 21.02
C GLU A 107 -4.01 30.56 21.31
N SER A 108 -3.26 30.14 20.30
CA SER A 108 -2.00 29.42 20.45
C SER A 108 -2.06 27.93 20.80
N ARG A 109 -2.43 27.13 19.81
CA ARG A 109 -1.57 26.00 19.43
C ARG A 109 -1.09 26.21 18.01
N LYS A 110 0.05 26.90 17.89
CA LYS A 110 0.84 27.00 16.67
C LYS A 110 1.28 25.57 16.30
N ASN A 111 0.44 24.87 15.54
CA ASN A 111 0.74 23.52 15.10
C ASN A 111 1.82 23.64 14.01
N VAL A 112 3.02 23.19 14.34
CA VAL A 112 4.20 23.23 13.45
C VAL A 112 4.02 22.15 12.38
N TYR A 113 3.20 22.45 11.38
CA TYR A 113 3.26 21.79 10.08
C TYR A 113 3.30 22.92 9.06
N PRO A 114 4.33 23.00 8.18
CA PRO A 114 4.40 24.06 7.19
C PRO A 114 3.14 23.98 6.34
N ASN A 115 2.50 25.13 6.10
CA ASN A 115 1.37 25.30 5.17
C ASN A 115 1.52 24.30 4.04
N LEU A 116 0.65 23.29 4.03
CA LEU A 116 0.48 22.46 2.86
C LEU A 116 0.04 23.45 1.79
N ASP A 117 0.90 23.73 0.82
CA ASP A 117 0.60 24.69 -0.22
C ASP A 117 -0.73 24.27 -0.87
N GLU A 118 -1.77 25.06 -0.61
CA GLU A 118 -3.16 24.75 -0.95
C GLU A 118 -3.29 24.63 -2.48
N GLU A 119 -2.48 25.40 -3.19
CA GLU A 119 -2.32 25.35 -4.64
C GLU A 119 -1.81 23.99 -5.12
N GLN A 120 -0.73 23.49 -4.50
CA GLN A 120 -0.17 22.17 -4.83
C GLN A 120 -1.20 21.06 -4.57
N SER A 121 -1.92 21.14 -3.45
CA SER A 121 -2.94 20.17 -3.07
C SER A 121 -4.13 20.18 -4.04
N ASN A 122 -4.53 21.35 -4.53
CA ASN A 122 -5.57 21.49 -5.53
C ASN A 122 -5.10 20.92 -6.88
N THR A 123 -3.88 21.21 -7.30
CA THR A 123 -3.30 20.65 -8.54
C THR A 123 -3.29 19.12 -8.52
N VAL A 124 -2.90 18.48 -7.40
CA VAL A 124 -3.01 17.03 -7.26
C VAL A 124 -4.44 16.56 -7.46
N GLN A 125 -5.41 17.20 -6.80
CA GLN A 125 -6.82 16.82 -6.91
C GLN A 125 -7.35 16.96 -8.35
N GLN A 126 -7.00 18.04 -9.05
CA GLN A 126 -7.39 18.27 -10.44
C GLN A 126 -6.79 17.23 -11.39
N VAL A 127 -5.53 16.82 -11.18
CA VAL A 127 -4.90 15.77 -11.99
C VAL A 127 -5.64 14.44 -11.82
N PHE A 128 -5.91 14.01 -10.57
CA PHE A 128 -6.63 12.76 -10.34
C PHE A 128 -8.09 12.81 -10.83
N LEU A 129 -8.76 13.94 -10.66
CA LEU A 129 -10.11 14.15 -11.18
C LEU A 129 -10.15 14.08 -12.71
N GLY A 130 -9.18 14.71 -13.39
CA GLY A 130 -9.07 14.73 -14.85
C GLY A 130 -8.71 13.38 -15.45
N LEU A 131 -7.89 12.58 -14.77
CA LEU A 131 -7.55 11.22 -15.20
C LEU A 131 -8.73 10.25 -15.01
N GLY A 132 -9.52 10.41 -13.96
CA GLY A 132 -10.69 9.56 -13.68
C GLY A 132 -10.36 8.10 -13.34
N VAL A 133 -9.07 7.73 -13.26
CA VAL A 133 -8.64 6.34 -13.02
C VAL A 133 -8.85 5.93 -11.56
N MET A 134 -8.54 6.81 -10.60
CA MET A 134 -8.78 6.57 -9.17
C MET A 134 -8.69 7.84 -8.31
N ASN A 135 -9.06 7.72 -7.04
CA ASN A 135 -8.84 8.76 -6.03
C ASN A 135 -7.36 8.84 -5.62
N TRP A 136 -6.83 10.05 -5.47
CA TRP A 136 -5.48 10.31 -4.97
C TRP A 136 -5.17 9.59 -3.64
N LEU A 137 -6.15 9.45 -2.74
CA LEU A 137 -5.95 8.71 -1.47
C LEU A 137 -5.79 7.20 -1.71
N SER A 138 -6.58 6.64 -2.64
CA SER A 138 -6.43 5.23 -3.07
C SER A 138 -5.08 5.00 -3.73
N PHE A 139 -4.62 5.95 -4.55
CA PHE A 139 -3.30 5.91 -5.17
C PHE A 139 -2.19 5.83 -4.12
N ILE A 140 -2.21 6.69 -3.09
CA ILE A 140 -1.18 6.68 -2.04
C ILE A 140 -1.16 5.39 -1.23
N THR A 141 -2.32 4.80 -1.00
CA THR A 141 -2.44 3.61 -0.15
C THR A 141 -2.20 2.30 -0.89
N THR A 142 -2.45 2.26 -2.19
CA THR A 142 -2.41 1.02 -2.98
C THR A 142 -1.34 1.01 -4.06
N ARG A 143 -1.09 2.14 -4.72
CA ARG A 143 -0.18 2.25 -5.87
C ARG A 143 1.22 2.69 -5.46
N LEU A 144 1.35 3.78 -4.72
CA LEU A 144 2.65 4.29 -4.27
C LEU A 144 3.55 3.26 -3.56
N PRO A 145 3.03 2.40 -2.64
CA PRO A 145 3.85 1.39 -1.98
C PRO A 145 4.46 0.36 -2.94
N LEU A 146 3.94 0.27 -4.17
CA LEU A 146 4.48 -0.64 -5.18
C LEU A 146 5.89 -0.31 -5.58
N LEU A 147 6.23 0.98 -5.64
CA LEU A 147 7.58 1.40 -6.02
C LEU A 147 8.63 1.07 -4.95
N ASN A 148 8.20 0.66 -3.76
CA ASN A 148 9.08 0.22 -2.68
C ASN A 148 9.32 -1.31 -2.70
N LEU A 149 8.78 -2.02 -3.69
CA LEU A 149 9.04 -3.46 -3.83
C LEU A 149 10.50 -3.71 -4.23
N PRO A 150 11.06 -4.88 -3.88
CA PRO A 150 12.39 -5.28 -4.34
C PRO A 150 12.52 -5.23 -5.87
N GLU A 151 13.69 -4.84 -6.37
CA GLU A 151 13.93 -4.60 -7.81
C GLU A 151 13.58 -5.81 -8.67
N GLU A 152 13.92 -7.02 -8.23
CA GLU A 152 13.59 -8.25 -8.95
C GLU A 152 12.08 -8.45 -9.12
N ILE A 153 11.29 -8.04 -8.14
CA ILE A 153 9.82 -8.11 -8.18
C ILE A 153 9.28 -7.00 -9.08
N LEU A 154 9.84 -5.80 -9.01
CA LEU A 154 9.48 -4.68 -9.89
C LEU A 154 9.71 -5.03 -11.36
N MET A 155 10.85 -5.63 -11.71
CA MET A 155 11.14 -6.08 -13.07
C MET A 155 10.11 -7.14 -13.54
N ALA A 156 9.79 -8.10 -12.67
CA ALA A 156 8.80 -9.13 -12.99
C ALA A 156 7.41 -8.54 -13.21
N LEU A 157 7.01 -7.55 -12.39
CA LEU A 157 5.78 -6.79 -12.58
C LEU A 157 5.82 -6.06 -13.92
N ARG A 158 6.81 -5.19 -14.16
CA ARG A 158 6.94 -4.39 -15.40
C ARG A 158 6.84 -5.24 -16.66
N SER A 159 7.48 -6.41 -16.67
CA SER A 159 7.43 -7.33 -17.82
C SER A 159 6.09 -8.07 -18.02
N GLY A 160 5.10 -7.86 -17.15
CA GLY A 160 3.81 -8.54 -17.18
C GLY A 160 3.86 -10.01 -16.76
N LYS A 161 5.01 -10.50 -16.27
CA LYS A 161 5.22 -11.91 -15.90
C LYS A 161 4.68 -12.26 -14.52
N LEU A 162 4.35 -11.25 -13.71
CA LEU A 162 3.88 -11.43 -12.34
C LEU A 162 2.72 -10.47 -12.05
N GLU A 163 1.66 -11.00 -11.45
CA GLU A 163 0.52 -10.19 -11.00
C GLU A 163 0.81 -9.51 -9.65
N TYR A 164 0.20 -8.33 -9.45
CA TYR A 164 0.32 -7.51 -8.24
C TYR A 164 0.16 -8.28 -6.92
N THR A 165 -0.91 -9.07 -6.79
CA THR A 165 -1.24 -9.76 -5.54
C THR A 165 -0.19 -10.81 -5.18
N LYS A 166 0.43 -11.44 -6.18
CA LYS A 166 1.53 -12.39 -6.04
C LYS A 166 2.82 -11.68 -5.62
N ALA A 167 3.11 -10.54 -6.25
CA ALA A 167 4.25 -9.69 -5.92
C ALA A 167 4.25 -9.24 -4.45
N GLN A 168 3.09 -8.81 -3.93
CA GLN A 168 2.96 -8.40 -2.52
C GLN A 168 3.28 -9.52 -1.53
N VAL A 169 2.95 -10.76 -1.86
CA VAL A 169 3.22 -11.91 -0.99
C VAL A 169 4.70 -12.28 -1.05
N LEU A 170 5.29 -12.32 -2.24
CA LEU A 170 6.73 -12.59 -2.42
C LEU A 170 7.61 -11.52 -1.77
N ALA A 171 7.20 -10.25 -1.80
CA ALA A 171 7.94 -9.15 -1.20
C ALA A 171 8.07 -9.23 0.33
N ARG A 172 7.21 -10.02 1.00
CA ARG A 172 7.30 -10.25 2.46
C ARG A 172 8.49 -11.14 2.85
N VAL A 173 9.06 -11.87 1.90
CA VAL A 173 10.22 -12.74 2.13
C VAL A 173 11.44 -11.85 2.38
N ARG A 174 12.01 -11.93 3.60
CA ARG A 174 13.13 -11.10 4.03
C ARG A 174 14.44 -11.50 3.37
N ASN A 175 14.67 -12.80 3.22
CA ASN A 175 15.88 -13.33 2.61
C ASN A 175 15.86 -13.10 1.09
N ASN A 176 16.82 -12.34 0.58
CA ASN A 176 16.91 -11.92 -0.82
C ASN A 176 17.06 -13.12 -1.76
N GLU A 177 17.95 -14.07 -1.42
CA GLU A 177 18.24 -15.22 -2.28
C GLU A 177 17.04 -16.16 -2.38
N ILE A 178 16.35 -16.40 -1.27
CA ILE A 178 15.12 -17.21 -1.25
C ILE A 178 14.02 -16.51 -2.03
N ARG A 179 13.86 -15.20 -1.85
CA ARG A 179 12.84 -14.43 -2.58
C ARG A 179 13.06 -14.50 -4.10
N LYS A 180 14.30 -14.34 -4.57
CA LYS A 180 14.66 -14.51 -5.98
C LYS A 180 14.37 -15.91 -6.50
N LYS A 181 14.72 -16.94 -5.73
CA LYS A 181 14.44 -18.34 -6.08
C LYS A 181 12.93 -18.58 -6.21
N LEU A 182 12.16 -18.22 -5.18
CA LEU A 182 10.70 -18.34 -5.17
C LEU A 182 10.05 -17.56 -6.33
N LEU A 183 10.55 -16.36 -6.64
CA LEU A 183 10.08 -15.57 -7.76
C LEU A 183 10.31 -16.30 -9.09
N SER A 184 11.52 -16.80 -9.33
CA SER A 184 11.86 -17.53 -10.56
C SER A 184 11.01 -18.80 -10.73
N GLU A 185 10.82 -19.57 -9.65
CA GLU A 185 9.99 -20.77 -9.66
C GLU A 185 8.51 -20.44 -9.85
N ALA A 186 8.01 -19.38 -9.21
CA ALA A 186 6.62 -18.95 -9.35
C ALA A 186 6.28 -18.54 -10.79
N ILE A 187 7.20 -17.84 -11.46
CA ILE A 187 7.02 -17.44 -12.87
C ILE A 187 7.12 -18.67 -13.79
N ALA A 188 8.14 -19.51 -13.63
CA ALA A 188 8.35 -20.67 -14.50
C ALA A 188 7.21 -21.70 -14.41
N ASN A 189 6.64 -21.88 -13.21
CA ASN A 189 5.60 -22.86 -12.94
C ASN A 189 4.19 -22.25 -12.85
N TYR A 190 4.02 -20.97 -13.19
CA TYR A 190 2.74 -20.26 -13.17
C TYR A 190 1.95 -20.42 -11.86
N TRP A 191 2.63 -20.31 -10.71
CA TRP A 191 1.99 -20.54 -9.43
C TRP A 191 0.81 -19.58 -9.19
N SER A 192 -0.25 -20.16 -8.62
CA SER A 192 -1.37 -19.41 -8.04
C SER A 192 -0.94 -18.72 -6.74
N LEU A 193 -1.71 -17.72 -6.32
CA LEU A 193 -1.45 -16.99 -5.07
C LEU A 193 -1.40 -17.93 -3.84
N SER A 194 -2.24 -18.97 -3.81
CA SER A 194 -2.27 -19.95 -2.73
C SER A 194 -1.01 -20.81 -2.70
N GLN A 195 -0.54 -21.27 -3.87
CA GLN A 195 0.71 -22.05 -3.98
C GLN A 195 1.92 -21.23 -3.54
N ILE A 196 1.99 -19.94 -3.92
CA ILE A 196 3.05 -19.04 -3.47
C ILE A 196 3.06 -18.94 -1.94
N LYS A 197 1.89 -18.77 -1.31
CA LYS A 197 1.79 -18.71 0.16
C LYS A 197 2.26 -20.00 0.82
N GLU A 198 1.82 -21.16 0.31
CA GLU A 198 2.19 -22.48 0.81
C GLU A 198 3.70 -22.72 0.71
N LYS A 199 4.31 -22.36 -0.42
CA LYS A 199 5.76 -22.47 -0.61
C LYS A 199 6.51 -21.57 0.36
N ILE A 200 6.11 -20.31 0.53
CA ILE A 200 6.75 -19.40 1.50
C ILE A 200 6.68 -19.97 2.93
N THR A 201 5.55 -20.56 3.33
CA THR A 201 5.43 -21.19 4.65
C THR A 201 6.37 -22.39 4.79
N ALA A 202 6.41 -23.28 3.80
CA ALA A 202 7.30 -24.45 3.82
C ALA A 202 8.78 -24.07 3.92
N TRP A 203 9.21 -23.04 3.17
CA TRP A 203 10.58 -22.52 3.25
C TRP A 203 10.91 -21.86 4.59
N THR A 204 9.92 -21.26 5.25
CA THR A 204 10.11 -20.68 6.60
C THR A 204 10.32 -21.78 7.65
N ASP A 205 9.62 -22.91 7.49
CA ASP A 205 9.78 -24.08 8.35
C ASP A 205 11.13 -24.79 8.10
N ASP A 206 11.56 -24.91 6.83
CA ASP A 206 12.87 -25.46 6.45
C ASP A 206 14.05 -24.58 6.93
N GLU A 207 13.93 -23.24 6.88
CA GLU A 207 14.96 -22.32 7.43
C GLU A 207 15.14 -22.50 8.96
N GLN A 208 14.11 -22.91 9.70
CA GLN A 208 14.23 -23.26 11.13
C GLN A 208 14.99 -24.58 11.34
N GLU A 209 14.93 -25.51 10.39
CA GLU A 209 15.67 -26.78 10.44
C GLU A 209 17.13 -26.63 9.98
N THR A 210 17.46 -25.66 9.11
CA THR A 210 18.84 -25.49 8.60
C THR A 210 19.71 -24.53 9.41
N SER A 211 19.14 -23.56 10.13
CA SER A 211 19.86 -22.65 11.05
C SER A 211 20.35 -23.36 12.32
N SER A 212 19.77 -24.52 12.63
CA SER A 212 20.09 -25.35 13.79
C SER A 212 21.21 -26.37 13.50
N LYS A 213 22.28 -25.95 12.81
CA LYS A 213 23.52 -26.74 12.73
C LYS A 213 24.75 -25.90 13.06
N ALA A 214 24.86 -25.44 14.31
CA ALA A 214 26.12 -25.42 15.06
C ALA A 214 25.89 -24.97 16.52
N THR A 215 25.99 -25.93 17.44
CA THR A 215 26.45 -25.83 18.84
C THR A 215 25.56 -25.45 20.03
N ASN A 216 24.39 -24.81 19.95
CA ASN A 216 23.56 -24.57 21.17
C ASN A 216 22.06 -24.85 20.97
N GLN A 217 21.63 -26.11 21.09
CA GLN A 217 20.22 -26.48 20.86
C GLN A 217 19.52 -27.23 21.98
N ILE A 218 20.25 -27.87 22.89
CA ILE A 218 19.62 -28.67 23.94
C ILE A 218 18.88 -27.78 24.94
N PRO A 219 19.46 -26.67 25.45
CA PRO A 219 18.76 -25.78 26.38
C PRO A 219 17.53 -25.11 25.74
N ASP A 220 17.68 -24.58 24.53
CA ASP A 220 16.61 -23.86 23.83
C ASP A 220 15.47 -24.78 23.38
N ARG A 221 15.78 -26.02 22.97
CA ARG A 221 14.73 -27.02 22.68
C ARG A 221 13.99 -27.43 23.94
N LEU A 222 14.68 -27.64 25.05
CA LEU A 222 14.05 -27.97 26.33
C LEU A 222 13.12 -26.84 26.81
N GLN A 223 13.58 -25.59 26.71
CA GLN A 223 12.79 -24.42 27.04
C GLN A 223 11.54 -24.29 26.15
N ASN A 224 11.68 -24.50 24.84
CA ASN A 224 10.54 -24.44 23.92
C ASN A 224 9.51 -25.57 24.17
N ILE A 225 9.97 -26.80 24.43
CA ILE A 225 9.10 -27.94 24.71
C ILE A 225 8.33 -27.69 26.01
N THR A 226 9.01 -27.25 27.08
CA THR A 226 8.37 -26.95 28.36
C THR A 226 7.35 -25.80 28.24
N GLN A 227 7.65 -24.74 27.47
CA GLN A 227 6.69 -23.66 27.20
C GLN A 227 5.45 -24.17 26.45
N ARG A 228 5.60 -25.04 25.45
CA ARG A 228 4.48 -25.62 24.69
C ARG A 228 3.61 -26.53 25.57
N ILE A 229 4.23 -27.33 26.44
CA ILE A 229 3.53 -28.17 27.42
C ILE A 229 2.70 -27.29 28.37
N LYS A 230 3.28 -26.18 28.86
CA LYS A 230 2.59 -25.22 29.73
C LYS A 230 1.42 -24.51 29.07
N LYS A 231 1.62 -24.00 27.85
CA LYS A 231 0.58 -23.26 27.12
C LYS A 231 -0.62 -24.14 26.76
N ARG A 232 -0.39 -25.40 26.41
CA ARG A 232 -1.45 -26.35 26.05
C ARG A 232 -2.05 -27.10 27.24
N GLN A 233 -1.53 -26.88 28.46
CA GLN A 233 -1.99 -27.56 29.68
C GLN A 233 -2.09 -29.08 29.48
N LEU A 234 -1.05 -29.66 28.88
CA LEU A 234 -1.02 -31.07 28.43
C LEU A 234 -1.26 -32.09 29.56
N TRP A 235 -1.10 -31.66 30.82
CA TRP A 235 -1.41 -32.40 32.03
C TRP A 235 -2.91 -32.52 32.37
N LYS A 236 -3.80 -31.85 31.62
CA LYS A 236 -5.26 -31.98 31.79
C LYS A 236 -5.86 -33.19 31.08
N GLU A 237 -5.14 -33.76 30.10
CA GLU A 237 -5.58 -34.96 29.38
C GLU A 237 -4.95 -36.22 30.03
N LYS A 238 -5.79 -37.16 30.51
CA LYS A 238 -5.33 -38.33 31.29
C LYS A 238 -4.28 -39.20 30.56
N ASP A 239 -4.44 -39.42 29.26
CA ASP A 239 -3.52 -40.29 28.50
C ASP A 239 -2.17 -39.61 28.25
N LYS A 240 -2.19 -38.33 27.90
CA LYS A 240 -0.98 -37.54 27.67
C LYS A 240 -0.24 -37.23 28.98
N GLN A 241 -0.96 -37.08 30.09
CA GLN A 241 -0.38 -36.93 31.42
C GLN A 241 0.45 -38.16 31.81
N LYS A 242 -0.08 -39.38 31.60
CA LYS A 242 0.67 -40.62 31.88
C LYS A 242 1.94 -40.74 31.02
N GLN A 243 1.86 -40.38 29.75
CA GLN A 243 3.01 -40.39 28.85
C GLN A 243 4.06 -39.34 29.25
N LEU A 244 3.62 -38.13 29.63
CA LEU A 244 4.50 -37.07 30.10
C LEU A 244 5.26 -37.48 31.37
N VAL A 245 4.57 -38.08 32.34
CA VAL A 245 5.19 -38.59 33.57
C VAL A 245 6.25 -39.65 33.26
N ASN A 246 5.97 -40.60 32.36
CA ASN A 246 6.95 -41.62 31.96
C ASN A 246 8.20 -41.01 31.30
N LEU A 247 8.02 -39.99 30.45
CA LEU A 247 9.14 -39.29 29.82
C LEU A 247 9.96 -38.48 30.83
N LEU A 248 9.32 -37.85 31.81
CA LEU A 248 10.00 -37.12 32.88
C LEU A 248 10.82 -38.07 33.76
N ASN A 249 10.26 -39.21 34.16
CA ASN A 249 10.99 -40.22 34.93
C ASN A 249 12.21 -40.76 34.18
N LYS A 250 12.13 -40.89 32.85
CA LYS A 250 13.29 -41.28 32.02
C LYS A 250 14.36 -40.19 31.96
N LEU A 251 13.96 -38.92 31.96
CA LEU A 251 14.89 -37.79 32.01
C LEU A 251 15.56 -37.70 33.39
N GLU A 252 14.81 -37.90 34.48
CA GLU A 252 15.34 -37.96 35.84
C GLU A 252 16.33 -39.12 36.01
N ALA A 253 16.01 -40.32 35.51
CA ALA A 253 16.92 -41.47 35.54
C ALA A 253 18.24 -41.23 34.78
N LEU A 254 18.24 -40.37 33.75
CA LEU A 254 19.44 -39.99 33.00
C LEU A 254 20.28 -38.93 33.71
N LEU A 255 19.67 -38.13 34.60
CA LEU A 255 20.37 -37.13 35.39
C LEU A 255 21.11 -37.78 36.58
N GLY A 256 20.69 -38.97 36.99
CA GLY A 256 21.24 -39.67 38.15
C GLY A 256 20.86 -38.98 39.47
N ASP A 257 20.79 -39.75 40.55
CA ASP A 257 20.80 -39.17 41.89
C ASP A 257 22.25 -38.78 42.20
N GLU A 258 22.59 -37.49 42.14
CA GLU A 258 23.78 -36.97 42.82
C GLU A 258 23.62 -37.07 44.35
#